data_AF-A0A953UA46-F1
#
_entry.id   AF-A0A953UA46-F1
#
_cell.length_a   1.000
_cell.length_b   1.000
_cell.length_c   1.000
_cell.angle_alpha   90.00
_cell.angle_beta   90.00
_cell.angle_gamma   90.00
#
_symmetry.space_group_name_H-M   'P 1'
#
loop_
_entity.id
_entity.type
_entity.pdbx_description
1 polymer ?
#
loop_
_entity_poly.entity_id
_entity_poly.type
_entity_poly.pdbx_seq_one_letter_code
_entity_poly.pdbx_strand_id
1 'polypeptide(L)'
;MKLRGVSSLPKRLPPLEGRAVRVRFLPELSAGSRKLYSRQRYGQPVYAGTFIRKRQIVLDRELQRRPKELARILVHELFHFVWVRLGNPVRRSYHAVLLREWKQHARGELGWSAELRKARLPRHLRSDASRAKWRDYACESFCDSAAWLYSGVLRHQEFTLAERHRQRRAAWFRQTFGKAGIPI
;
A
#
# COMPACT_ATOMS: atom_id res chain seq x y z
N MET A 1 9.89 -21.89 -12.06
CA MET A 1 9.92 -20.67 -12.92
C MET A 1 10.26 -19.46 -12.05
N LYS A 2 11.50 -18.93 -12.16
CA LYS A 2 11.94 -17.74 -11.38
C LYS A 2 11.22 -16.49 -11.92
N LEU A 3 10.36 -15.89 -11.11
CA LEU A 3 9.63 -14.65 -11.45
C LEU A 3 10.63 -13.47 -11.52
N ARG A 4 11.08 -13.12 -12.73
CA ARG A 4 12.12 -12.09 -12.96
C ARG A 4 11.80 -10.71 -12.36
N GLY A 5 10.52 -10.39 -12.11
CA GLY A 5 10.07 -9.15 -11.45
C GLY A 5 10.08 -9.17 -9.92
N VAL A 6 9.98 -10.36 -9.30
CA VAL A 6 10.07 -10.49 -7.83
C VAL A 6 11.55 -10.56 -7.41
N SER A 7 12.42 -11.13 -8.25
CA SER A 7 13.87 -11.19 -7.99
C SER A 7 14.60 -9.84 -7.97
N SER A 8 13.98 -8.77 -8.48
CA SER A 8 14.54 -7.40 -8.43
C SER A 8 14.04 -6.58 -7.24
N LEU A 9 12.95 -6.98 -6.58
CA LEU A 9 12.47 -6.35 -5.35
C LEU A 9 13.55 -6.27 -4.25
N PRO A 10 14.36 -7.33 -3.99
CA PRO A 10 15.41 -7.29 -2.97
C PRO A 10 16.47 -6.20 -3.20
N LYS A 11 16.66 -5.73 -4.45
CA LYS A 11 17.65 -4.69 -4.75
C LYS A 11 17.18 -3.27 -4.41
N ARG A 12 15.86 -3.06 -4.32
CA ARG A 12 15.27 -1.71 -4.13
C ARG A 12 14.60 -1.57 -2.77
N LEU A 13 14.12 -2.67 -2.21
CA LEU A 13 13.52 -2.71 -0.88
C LEU A 13 14.65 -2.84 0.16
N PRO A 14 14.73 -1.94 1.15
CA PRO A 14 15.61 -2.13 2.29
C PRO A 14 15.36 -3.48 2.99
N PRO A 15 16.35 -4.03 3.72
CA PRO A 15 16.17 -5.27 4.47
C PRO A 15 14.90 -5.23 5.33
N LEU A 16 14.13 -6.30 5.31
CA LEU A 16 12.92 -6.44 6.11
C LEU A 16 13.27 -7.12 7.44
N GLU A 17 12.80 -6.57 8.54
CA GLU A 17 13.06 -7.07 9.89
C GLU A 17 11.80 -7.65 10.49
N GLY A 18 11.84 -8.93 10.88
CA GLY A 18 10.73 -9.60 11.55
C GLY A 18 10.50 -11.02 11.05
N ARG A 19 9.34 -11.58 11.41
CA ARG A 19 8.98 -12.96 11.03
C ARG A 19 8.66 -13.03 9.54
N ALA A 20 8.79 -14.20 8.92
CA ALA A 20 8.39 -14.38 7.53
C ALA A 20 6.90 -14.08 7.29
N VAL A 21 6.57 -13.59 6.09
CA VAL A 21 5.20 -13.44 5.58
C VAL A 21 5.01 -14.47 4.46
N ARG A 22 3.95 -15.27 4.55
CA ARG A 22 3.63 -16.29 3.54
C ARG A 22 2.90 -15.64 2.37
N VAL A 23 3.35 -15.92 1.14
CA VAL A 23 2.68 -15.46 -0.08
C VAL A 23 2.03 -16.64 -0.78
N ARG A 24 0.76 -16.52 -1.15
CA ARG A 24 0.00 -17.56 -1.88
C ARG A 24 -0.64 -16.96 -3.13
N PHE A 25 -0.77 -17.78 -4.17
CA PHE A 25 -1.49 -17.42 -5.39
C PHE A 25 -2.77 -18.25 -5.53
N LEU A 26 -3.91 -17.60 -5.66
CA LEU A 26 -5.20 -18.22 -5.93
C LEU A 26 -5.82 -17.56 -7.17
N PRO A 27 -6.59 -18.28 -8.00
CA PRO A 27 -7.22 -17.71 -9.19
C PRO A 27 -8.52 -16.98 -8.85
N GLU A 28 -8.87 -15.96 -9.65
CA GLU A 28 -10.18 -15.29 -9.66
C GLU A 28 -10.58 -14.82 -8.26
N LEU A 29 -9.76 -13.95 -7.69
CA LEU A 29 -9.97 -13.39 -6.37
C LEU A 29 -11.10 -12.35 -6.37
N SER A 30 -11.95 -12.43 -5.36
CA SER A 30 -12.94 -11.41 -5.05
C SER A 30 -13.01 -11.15 -3.55
N ALA A 31 -13.40 -9.93 -3.15
CA ALA A 31 -13.55 -9.53 -1.76
C ALA A 31 -14.98 -9.08 -1.46
N GLY A 32 -15.50 -9.48 -0.30
CA GLY A 32 -16.83 -9.11 0.16
C GLY A 32 -17.09 -9.57 1.59
N SER A 33 -17.93 -8.87 2.34
CA SER A 33 -18.29 -9.21 3.72
C SER A 33 -17.08 -9.53 4.62
N ARG A 34 -16.00 -8.76 4.47
CA ARG A 34 -14.70 -8.92 5.19
C ARG A 34 -14.00 -10.26 4.96
N LYS A 35 -14.31 -10.95 3.86
CA LYS A 35 -13.67 -12.20 3.43
C LYS A 35 -13.08 -12.04 2.03
N LEU A 36 -12.09 -12.87 1.75
CA LEU A 36 -11.53 -13.07 0.42
C LEU A 36 -12.00 -14.41 -0.10
N TYR A 37 -12.47 -14.43 -1.33
CA TYR A 37 -12.96 -15.61 -2.04
C TYR A 37 -12.07 -15.88 -3.25
N SER A 38 -12.15 -17.10 -3.79
CA SER A 38 -11.47 -17.52 -5.01
C SER A 38 -12.44 -18.37 -5.84
N ARG A 39 -12.52 -18.10 -7.15
CA ARG A 39 -13.44 -18.76 -8.09
C ARG A 39 -14.92 -18.63 -7.70
N GLN A 40 -15.29 -17.53 -7.05
CA GLN A 40 -16.67 -17.24 -6.67
C GLN A 40 -17.21 -16.12 -7.56
N ARG A 41 -18.48 -16.23 -7.97
CA ARG A 41 -19.14 -15.24 -8.85
C ARG A 41 -19.67 -14.00 -8.10
N TYR A 42 -19.50 -13.94 -6.78
CA TYR A 42 -19.92 -12.82 -5.95
C TYR A 42 -18.74 -12.15 -5.25
N GLY A 43 -18.94 -10.91 -4.81
CA GLY A 43 -17.87 -10.04 -4.29
C GLY A 43 -17.27 -9.14 -5.37
N GLN A 44 -16.50 -8.14 -4.95
CA GLN A 44 -15.79 -7.27 -5.87
C GLN A 44 -14.47 -7.90 -6.30
N PRO A 45 -14.15 -8.00 -7.60
CA PRO A 45 -12.85 -8.49 -8.05
C PRO A 45 -11.71 -7.71 -7.40
N VAL A 46 -10.70 -8.42 -6.91
CA VAL A 46 -9.50 -7.83 -6.33
C VAL A 46 -8.28 -8.60 -6.79
N TYR A 47 -7.12 -7.94 -6.82
CA TYR A 47 -5.87 -8.61 -7.16
C TYR A 47 -5.14 -9.20 -5.96
N ALA A 48 -5.52 -8.81 -4.74
CA ALA A 48 -4.83 -9.23 -3.53
C ALA A 48 -5.67 -9.10 -2.26
N GLY A 49 -5.17 -9.72 -1.19
CA GLY A 49 -5.63 -9.47 0.18
C GLY A 49 -4.57 -9.83 1.22
N THR A 50 -4.45 -8.96 2.23
CA THR A 50 -3.53 -9.12 3.35
C THR A 50 -4.22 -9.61 4.62
N PHE A 51 -3.66 -10.65 5.24
CA PHE A 51 -4.12 -11.24 6.49
C PHE A 51 -3.06 -11.07 7.58
N ILE A 52 -3.05 -9.90 8.23
CA ILE A 52 -2.06 -9.50 9.24
C ILE A 52 -1.84 -10.58 10.30
N ARG A 53 -2.93 -11.06 10.94
CA ARG A 53 -2.85 -12.07 12.02
C ARG A 53 -2.29 -13.42 11.55
N LYS A 54 -2.52 -13.80 10.29
CA LYS A 54 -2.05 -15.06 9.71
C LYS A 54 -0.66 -14.95 9.09
N ARG A 55 -0.07 -13.74 9.08
CA ARG A 55 1.14 -13.38 8.33
C ARG A 55 1.10 -13.91 6.90
N GLN A 56 0.01 -13.60 6.20
CA GLN A 56 -0.23 -14.13 4.87
C GLN A 56 -0.69 -13.02 3.91
N ILE A 57 -0.14 -13.04 2.71
CA ILE A 57 -0.61 -12.29 1.55
C ILE A 57 -1.16 -13.31 0.55
N VAL A 58 -2.34 -13.04 0.01
CA VAL A 58 -2.92 -13.82 -1.10
C VAL A 58 -2.98 -12.90 -2.31
N LEU A 59 -2.45 -13.37 -3.44
CA LEU A 59 -2.38 -12.66 -4.71
C LEU A 59 -3.18 -13.42 -5.77
N ASP A 60 -3.78 -12.69 -6.71
CA ASP A 60 -4.43 -13.32 -7.84
C ASP A 60 -3.37 -13.95 -8.74
N ARG A 61 -3.62 -15.19 -9.18
CA ARG A 61 -2.72 -15.94 -10.06
C ARG A 61 -2.45 -15.20 -11.38
N GLU A 62 -3.39 -14.40 -11.87
CA GLU A 62 -3.19 -13.62 -13.09
C GLU A 62 -1.99 -12.67 -12.99
N LEU A 63 -1.68 -12.15 -11.80
CA LEU A 63 -0.53 -11.27 -11.58
C LEU A 63 0.80 -11.91 -11.97
N GLN A 64 0.90 -13.24 -11.96
CA GLN A 64 2.12 -13.94 -12.40
C GLN A 64 2.47 -13.65 -13.87
N ARG A 65 1.49 -13.26 -14.69
CA ARG A 65 1.67 -12.86 -16.09
C ARG A 65 1.97 -11.36 -16.25
N ARG A 66 1.88 -10.58 -15.17
CA ARG A 66 2.03 -9.11 -15.16
C ARG A 66 3.10 -8.71 -14.14
N PRO A 67 4.40 -8.94 -14.40
CA PRO A 67 5.45 -8.84 -13.38
C PRO A 67 5.61 -7.46 -12.73
N LYS A 68 5.38 -6.37 -13.46
CA LYS A 68 5.39 -5.01 -12.91
C LYS A 68 4.24 -4.79 -11.93
N GLU A 69 3.06 -5.28 -12.30
CA GLU A 69 1.85 -5.16 -11.48
C GLU A 69 1.95 -6.05 -10.24
N LEU A 70 2.46 -7.27 -10.41
CA LEU A 70 2.79 -8.16 -9.30
C LEU A 70 3.74 -7.49 -8.30
N ALA A 71 4.82 -6.87 -8.78
CA ALA A 71 5.77 -6.19 -7.91
C ALA A 71 5.13 -5.03 -7.14
N ARG A 72 4.33 -4.19 -7.82
CA ARG A 72 3.61 -3.07 -7.23
C ARG A 72 2.63 -3.51 -6.15
N ILE A 73 1.78 -4.48 -6.47
CA ILE A 73 0.76 -4.99 -5.55
C ILE A 73 1.41 -5.74 -4.39
N LEU A 74 2.43 -6.58 -4.64
CA LEU A 74 3.13 -7.27 -3.56
C LEU A 74 3.77 -6.29 -2.56
N VAL A 75 4.41 -5.22 -3.04
CA VAL A 75 4.98 -4.19 -2.15
C VAL A 75 3.87 -3.47 -1.39
N HIS A 76 2.76 -3.11 -2.05
CA HIS A 76 1.60 -2.52 -1.36
C HIS A 76 1.14 -3.41 -0.19
N GLU A 77 0.84 -4.68 -0.47
CA GLU A 77 0.36 -5.64 0.53
C GLU A 77 1.37 -5.88 1.66
N LEU A 78 2.67 -5.91 1.33
CA LEU A 78 3.72 -6.04 2.32
C LEU A 78 3.75 -4.84 3.27
N PHE A 79 3.53 -3.62 2.78
CA PHE A 79 3.56 -2.42 3.61
C PHE A 79 2.35 -2.27 4.54
N HIS A 80 1.28 -3.05 4.36
CA HIS A 80 0.27 -3.21 5.41
C HIS A 80 0.86 -3.86 6.67
N PHE A 81 1.81 -4.79 6.55
CA PHE A 81 2.53 -5.33 7.71
C PHE A 81 3.39 -4.26 8.37
N VAL A 82 4.07 -3.44 7.57
CA VAL A 82 4.87 -2.33 8.09
C VAL A 82 4.00 -1.36 8.87
N TRP A 83 2.89 -0.91 8.28
CA TRP A 83 1.98 0.06 8.89
C TRP A 83 1.49 -0.35 10.28
N VAL A 84 1.13 -1.63 10.47
CA VAL A 84 0.66 -2.12 11.78
C VAL A 84 1.78 -2.23 12.81
N ARG A 85 3.05 -2.32 12.39
CA ARG A 85 4.22 -2.30 13.28
C ARG A 85 4.67 -0.89 13.64
N LEU A 86 4.29 0.12 12.87
CA LEU A 86 4.66 1.49 13.18
C LEU A 86 4.04 1.95 14.51
N GLY A 87 4.87 2.52 15.38
CA GLY A 87 4.41 3.20 16.58
C GLY A 87 3.47 4.37 16.25
N ASN A 88 2.64 4.76 17.21
CA ASN A 88 1.73 5.90 17.06
C ASN A 88 2.44 7.22 16.70
N PRO A 89 3.62 7.56 17.26
CA PRO A 89 4.34 8.78 16.85
C PRO A 89 4.69 8.80 15.35
N VAL A 90 5.20 7.68 14.83
CA VAL A 90 5.57 7.57 13.41
C VAL A 90 4.34 7.71 12.52
N ARG A 91 3.25 7.00 12.83
CA ARG A 91 1.98 7.13 12.08
C ARG A 91 1.45 8.56 12.11
N ARG A 92 1.47 9.24 13.27
CA ARG A 92 1.06 10.64 13.38
C ARG A 92 1.93 11.57 12.52
N SER A 93 3.24 11.32 12.43
CA SER A 93 4.11 12.11 11.57
C SER A 93 3.76 11.94 10.08
N TYR A 94 3.39 10.74 9.64
CA TYR A 94 2.91 10.52 8.27
C TYR A 94 1.56 11.20 8.04
N HIS A 95 0.64 11.14 9.02
CA HIS A 95 -0.62 11.88 8.95
C HIS A 95 -0.39 13.39 8.78
N ALA A 96 0.64 13.96 9.42
CA ALA A 96 0.96 15.38 9.27
C ALA A 96 1.39 15.72 7.82
N VAL A 97 2.11 14.83 7.13
CA VAL A 97 2.42 14.97 5.70
C VAL A 97 1.11 15.05 4.90
N LEU A 98 0.21 14.08 5.09
CA LEU A 98 -1.06 14.02 4.37
C LEU A 98 -2.00 15.19 4.70
N LEU A 99 -2.04 15.66 5.95
CA LEU A 99 -2.83 16.83 6.34
C LEU A 99 -2.32 18.10 5.66
N ARG A 100 -1.00 18.25 5.50
CA ARG A 100 -0.42 19.36 4.74
C ARG A 100 -0.80 19.29 3.26
N GLU A 101 -0.79 18.10 2.67
CA GLU A 101 -1.24 17.87 1.30
C GLU A 101 -2.73 18.18 1.13
N TRP A 102 -3.56 17.77 2.09
CA TRP A 102 -4.99 18.04 2.12
C TRP A 102 -5.29 19.54 2.18
N LYS A 103 -4.61 20.28 3.07
CA LYS A 103 -4.71 21.75 3.17
C LYS A 103 -4.26 22.47 1.89
N GLN A 104 -3.36 21.85 1.13
CA GLN A 104 -2.89 22.37 -0.16
C GLN A 104 -3.74 21.88 -1.34
N HIS A 105 -4.87 21.23 -1.08
CA HIS A 105 -5.76 20.67 -2.10
C HIS A 105 -5.05 19.76 -3.10
N ALA A 106 -4.11 18.93 -2.62
CA ALA A 106 -3.37 17.99 -3.46
C ALA A 106 -4.32 17.01 -4.15
N ARG A 107 -4.32 17.01 -5.49
CA ARG A 107 -5.08 16.10 -6.34
C ARG A 107 -4.28 14.83 -6.67
N GLY A 108 -4.99 13.75 -6.96
CA GLY A 108 -4.42 12.44 -7.30
C GLY A 108 -3.77 11.74 -6.11
N GLU A 109 -3.29 10.52 -6.36
CA GLU A 109 -2.61 9.63 -5.42
C GLU A 109 -1.57 8.76 -6.14
N LEU A 110 -0.93 7.85 -5.39
CA LEU A 110 0.05 6.89 -5.89
C LEU A 110 -0.52 5.48 -6.08
N GLY A 111 -1.83 5.33 -6.01
CA GLY A 111 -2.54 4.06 -6.19
C GLY A 111 -4.05 4.25 -6.11
N TRP A 112 -4.80 3.35 -6.76
CA TRP A 112 -6.27 3.38 -6.71
C TRP A 112 -6.81 3.11 -5.31
N SER A 113 -6.11 2.31 -4.50
CA SER A 113 -6.50 2.07 -3.10
C SER A 113 -6.62 3.40 -2.36
N ALA A 114 -5.56 4.20 -2.29
CA ALA A 114 -5.56 5.50 -1.64
C ALA A 114 -6.54 6.49 -2.29
N GLU A 115 -6.58 6.56 -3.63
CA GLU A 115 -7.48 7.48 -4.37
C GLU A 115 -8.96 7.25 -3.99
N LEU A 116 -9.39 5.98 -3.95
CA LEU A 116 -10.76 5.62 -3.59
C LEU A 116 -11.11 6.00 -2.14
N ARG A 117 -10.14 5.92 -1.20
CA ARG A 117 -10.39 6.32 0.20
C ARG A 117 -10.38 7.83 0.35
N LYS A 118 -9.47 8.51 -0.36
CA LYS A 118 -9.39 9.98 -0.42
C LYS A 118 -10.69 10.59 -0.92
N ALA A 119 -11.26 10.05 -1.99
CA ALA A 119 -12.53 10.51 -2.55
C ALA A 119 -13.72 10.38 -1.59
N ARG A 120 -13.65 9.49 -0.60
CA ARG A 120 -14.68 9.27 0.43
C ARG A 120 -14.48 10.12 1.69
N LEU A 121 -13.39 10.88 1.76
CA LEU A 121 -13.14 11.76 2.90
C LEU A 121 -14.11 12.95 2.86
N PRO A 122 -14.68 13.32 4.02
CA PRO A 122 -15.49 14.53 4.09
C PRO A 122 -14.60 15.76 3.89
N ARG A 123 -15.18 16.84 3.36
CA ARG A 123 -14.50 18.14 3.21
C ARG A 123 -13.93 18.66 4.54
N HIS A 124 -14.60 18.33 5.65
CA HIS A 124 -14.18 18.67 7.00
C HIS A 124 -13.94 17.41 7.84
N LEU A 125 -12.71 17.24 8.33
CA LEU A 125 -12.26 16.10 9.14
C LEU A 125 -12.53 16.33 10.64
N ARG A 126 -13.80 16.56 11.02
CA ARG A 126 -14.18 16.96 12.39
C ARG A 126 -14.82 15.87 13.26
N SER A 127 -15.36 14.80 12.68
CA SER A 127 -16.09 13.74 13.41
C SER A 127 -15.26 12.47 13.63
N ASP A 128 -15.65 11.61 14.57
CA ASP A 128 -14.99 10.30 14.77
C ASP A 128 -15.10 9.39 13.53
N ALA A 129 -16.23 9.42 12.82
CA ALA A 129 -16.36 8.75 11.53
C ALA A 129 -15.35 9.30 10.50
N SER A 130 -15.08 10.60 10.51
CA SER A 130 -14.03 11.20 9.66
C SER A 130 -12.63 10.76 10.07
N ARG A 131 -12.40 10.52 11.37
CA ARG A 131 -11.13 10.03 11.91
C ARG A 131 -10.86 8.58 11.51
N ALA A 132 -11.87 7.72 11.53
CA ALA A 132 -11.76 6.34 11.04
C ALA A 132 -11.42 6.30 9.55
N LYS A 133 -12.21 7.01 8.72
CA LYS A 133 -11.95 7.12 7.27
C LYS A 133 -10.58 7.72 6.95
N TRP A 134 -10.14 8.71 7.75
CA TRP A 134 -8.81 9.30 7.61
C TRP A 134 -7.70 8.30 7.90
N ARG A 135 -7.85 7.45 8.93
CA ARG A 135 -6.87 6.40 9.25
C ARG A 135 -6.78 5.36 8.14
N ASP A 136 -7.91 4.96 7.55
CA ASP A 136 -7.94 4.04 6.41
C ASP A 136 -7.24 4.67 5.21
N TYR A 137 -7.59 5.92 4.86
CA TYR A 137 -6.89 6.66 3.81
C TYR A 137 -5.39 6.77 4.06
N ALA A 138 -4.97 7.10 5.30
CA ALA A 138 -3.56 7.24 5.62
C ALA A 138 -2.78 5.93 5.49
N CYS A 139 -3.39 4.81 5.90
CA CYS A 139 -2.82 3.47 5.70
C CYS A 139 -2.62 3.16 4.21
N GLU A 140 -3.66 3.37 3.40
CA GLU A 140 -3.64 3.05 1.97
C GLU A 140 -2.65 3.96 1.23
N SER A 141 -2.67 5.26 1.55
CA SER A 141 -1.74 6.26 1.02
C SER A 141 -0.29 5.91 1.34
N PHE A 142 -0.02 5.43 2.56
CA PHE A 142 1.29 4.92 2.96
C PHE A 142 1.71 3.71 2.12
N CYS A 143 0.85 2.71 1.97
CA CYS A 143 1.16 1.48 1.24
C CYS A 143 1.36 1.75 -0.26
N ASP A 144 0.55 2.62 -0.87
CA ASP A 144 0.71 3.06 -2.26
C ASP A 144 1.99 3.87 -2.47
N SER A 145 2.36 4.71 -1.49
CA SER A 145 3.62 5.45 -1.54
C SER A 145 4.83 4.50 -1.51
N ALA A 146 4.76 3.46 -0.68
CA ALA A 146 5.79 2.43 -0.65
C ALA A 146 5.85 1.62 -1.94
N ALA A 147 4.70 1.25 -2.50
CA ALA A 147 4.62 0.57 -3.80
C ALA A 147 5.28 1.40 -4.90
N TRP A 148 5.02 2.72 -4.95
CA TRP A 148 5.70 3.62 -5.89
C TRP A 148 7.22 3.67 -5.68
N LEU A 149 7.69 3.72 -4.41
CA LEU A 149 9.13 3.81 -4.10
C LEU A 149 9.90 2.51 -4.39
N TYR A 150 9.36 1.37 -3.96
CA TYR A 150 10.14 0.13 -3.84
C TYR A 150 9.81 -0.96 -4.87
N SER A 151 8.70 -0.85 -5.62
CA SER A 151 8.35 -1.84 -6.64
C SER A 151 9.26 -1.82 -7.88
N GLY A 152 9.99 -0.72 -8.08
CA GLY A 152 10.78 -0.48 -9.29
C GLY A 152 9.96 -0.06 -10.52
N VAL A 153 8.66 0.19 -10.36
CA VAL A 153 7.80 0.73 -11.41
C VAL A 153 7.93 2.25 -11.46
N LEU A 154 8.52 2.79 -12.54
CA LEU A 154 8.76 4.23 -12.69
C LEU A 154 7.51 5.02 -13.11
N ARG A 155 6.67 4.43 -13.95
CA ARG A 155 5.45 5.03 -14.50
C ARG A 155 4.31 4.03 -14.40
N HIS A 156 3.17 4.49 -13.91
CA HIS A 156 1.94 3.71 -13.82
C HIS A 156 0.76 4.67 -13.95
N GLN A 157 -0.35 4.22 -14.55
CA GLN A 157 -1.56 5.03 -14.72
C GLN A 157 -2.16 5.48 -13.37
N GLU A 158 -1.88 4.74 -12.30
CA GLU A 158 -2.33 5.08 -10.95
C GLU A 158 -1.47 6.14 -10.26
N PHE A 159 -0.32 6.51 -10.83
CA PHE A 159 0.60 7.48 -10.22
C PHE A 159 0.27 8.90 -10.70
N THR A 160 -0.83 9.45 -10.17
CA THR A 160 -1.38 10.75 -10.58
C THR A 160 -1.03 11.89 -9.62
N LEU A 161 -0.47 11.57 -8.44
CA LEU A 161 -0.03 12.57 -7.47
C LEU A 161 1.08 13.46 -8.04
N ALA A 162 0.93 14.78 -7.88
CA ALA A 162 1.90 15.75 -8.37
C ALA A 162 3.29 15.59 -7.74
N GLU A 163 4.33 15.88 -8.53
CA GLU A 163 5.74 15.61 -8.21
C GLU A 163 6.17 16.12 -6.83
N ARG A 164 5.84 17.37 -6.49
CA ARG A 164 6.19 17.96 -5.19
C ARG A 164 5.69 17.16 -3.99
N HIS A 165 4.53 16.51 -4.11
CA HIS A 165 3.94 15.70 -3.03
C HIS A 165 4.62 14.32 -2.98
N ARG A 166 4.88 13.71 -4.15
CA ARG A 166 5.67 12.48 -4.27
C ARG A 166 7.03 12.63 -3.59
N GLN A 167 7.74 13.73 -3.85
CA GLN A 167 9.05 14.01 -3.25
C GLN A 167 8.99 14.19 -1.74
N ARG A 168 7.94 14.82 -1.21
CA ARG A 168 7.74 14.94 0.26
C ARG A 168 7.50 13.59 0.91
N ARG A 169 6.66 12.74 0.31
CA ARG A 169 6.43 11.38 0.80
C ARG A 169 7.73 10.55 0.73
N ALA A 170 8.46 10.62 -0.39
CA ALA A 170 9.78 9.99 -0.52
C ALA A 170 10.77 10.45 0.55
N ALA A 171 10.84 11.75 0.82
CA ALA A 171 11.68 12.30 1.88
C ALA A 171 11.29 11.76 3.26
N TRP A 172 9.99 11.71 3.57
CA TRP A 172 9.51 11.13 4.83
C TRP A 172 9.89 9.64 4.96
N PHE A 173 9.74 8.85 3.90
CA PHE A 173 10.14 7.43 3.90
C PHE A 173 11.65 7.26 4.13
N ARG A 174 12.48 8.07 3.45
CA ARG A 174 13.94 8.06 3.66
C ARG A 174 14.33 8.45 5.08
N GLN A 175 13.69 9.46 5.67
CA GLN A 175 13.95 9.86 7.05
C GLN A 175 13.53 8.78 8.05
N THR A 176 12.44 8.06 7.77
CA THR A 176 11.89 7.05 8.68
C THR A 176 12.62 5.71 8.59
N PHE A 177 12.99 5.27 7.39
CA PHE A 177 13.55 3.93 7.13
C PHE A 177 14.97 3.93 6.56
N GLY A 178 15.59 5.09 6.32
CA GLY A 178 16.88 5.17 5.61
C GLY A 178 18.10 4.68 6.39
N LYS A 179 17.96 4.37 7.69
CA LYS A 179 19.06 3.95 8.58
C LYS A 179 18.82 2.62 9.30
N ALA A 180 17.66 2.01 9.13
CA ALA A 180 17.25 0.78 9.82
C ALA A 180 16.48 -0.13 8.86
N GLY A 181 16.39 -1.43 9.15
CA GLY A 181 15.52 -2.31 8.38
C GLY A 181 14.04 -1.93 8.55
N ILE A 182 13.23 -2.35 7.58
CA ILE A 182 11.80 -2.06 7.56
C ILE A 182 11.07 -3.14 8.38
N PRO A 183 10.34 -2.78 9.46
CA PRO A 183 9.75 -3.76 10.35
C PRO A 183 8.50 -4.42 9.73
N ILE A 184 8.37 -5.74 9.83
CA ILE A 184 7.21 -6.54 9.34
C ILE A 184 6.66 -7.53 10.36
#